data_AF-A0A379CGA7-F1
#
_entry.id   AF-A0A379CGA7-F1
#
_cell.length_a   1.000
_cell.length_b   1.000
_cell.length_c   1.000
_cell.angle_alpha   90.00
_cell.angle_beta   90.00
_cell.angle_gamma   90.00
#
_symmetry.space_group_name_H-M   'P 1'
#
loop_
_entity.id
_entity.type
_entity.pdbx_description
1 polymer ?
#
loop_
_entity_poly.entity_id
_entity_poly.type
_entity_poly.pdbx_seq_one_letter_code
_entity_poly.pdbx_strand_id
1 'polypeptide(L)'
;MKFKKLLSTVMAMAIVSAIGVNAFALDKSVTVYKNIANNEFYTGMGAHATEAFSNGIVVNNNTDLKLERVKTKKIYVGIFSGYISELTLQEQPGTIDGYEFDFTGTNVTPTTLANTSRKYYSGQAKIKVAGITHGEKHVDLEINN
;
A
#
# COMPACT_ATOMS: atom_id res chain seq x y z
N MET A 1 -24.54 -63.75 -1.33
CA MET A 1 -24.38 -62.67 -0.33
C MET A 1 -23.64 -61.51 -0.99
N LYS A 2 -24.21 -60.30 -0.93
CA LYS A 2 -23.75 -59.11 -1.65
C LYS A 2 -22.51 -58.52 -0.97
N PHE A 3 -21.34 -58.56 -1.63
CA PHE A 3 -20.19 -57.78 -1.20
C PHE A 3 -20.41 -56.32 -1.57
N LYS A 4 -20.47 -55.49 -0.53
CA LYS A 4 -20.70 -54.05 -0.60
C LYS A 4 -19.50 -53.37 -1.27
N LYS A 5 -19.79 -52.57 -2.31
CA LYS A 5 -18.88 -51.56 -2.87
C LYS A 5 -18.34 -50.69 -1.72
N LEU A 6 -17.03 -50.61 -1.56
CA LEU A 6 -16.39 -49.59 -0.72
C LEU A 6 -15.47 -48.72 -1.56
N LEU A 7 -15.87 -47.44 -1.60
CA LEU A 7 -15.06 -46.23 -1.59
C LEU A 7 -13.83 -46.15 -2.53
N SER A 8 -14.01 -45.40 -3.61
CA SER A 8 -13.02 -44.40 -4.01
C SER A 8 -13.72 -43.20 -4.63
N THR A 9 -14.59 -42.54 -3.86
CA THR A 9 -15.05 -41.19 -4.20
C THR A 9 -13.86 -40.26 -3.99
N VAL A 10 -13.08 -40.02 -5.04
CA VAL A 10 -12.13 -38.92 -5.09
C VAL A 10 -12.97 -37.65 -4.97
N MET A 11 -12.99 -37.02 -3.80
CA MET A 11 -13.47 -35.66 -3.67
C MET A 11 -12.50 -34.76 -4.43
N ALA A 12 -12.82 -34.47 -5.68
CA ALA A 12 -12.32 -33.28 -6.33
C ALA A 12 -12.84 -32.09 -5.51
N MET A 13 -11.97 -31.46 -4.71
CA MET A 13 -12.27 -30.16 -4.13
C MET A 13 -12.41 -29.17 -5.28
N ALA A 14 -13.65 -28.86 -5.65
CA ALA A 14 -13.95 -27.74 -6.51
C ALA A 14 -13.56 -26.47 -5.74
N ILE A 15 -12.49 -25.81 -6.18
CA ILE A 15 -12.18 -24.44 -5.76
C ILE A 15 -13.25 -23.56 -6.39
N VAL A 16 -14.31 -23.31 -5.64
CA VAL A 16 -15.18 -22.16 -5.88
C VAL A 16 -14.68 -21.08 -4.94
N SER A 17 -13.93 -20.12 -5.46
CA SER A 17 -13.66 -18.89 -4.74
C SER A 17 -13.94 -17.72 -5.67
N ALA A 18 -14.99 -16.99 -5.30
CA ALA A 18 -15.37 -15.69 -5.81
C ALA A 18 -14.14 -14.77 -5.92
N ILE A 19 -14.12 -13.95 -6.97
CA ILE A 19 -13.34 -12.71 -7.18
C ILE A 19 -12.35 -12.45 -6.03
N GLY A 20 -11.10 -12.87 -6.26
CA GLY A 20 -10.13 -13.24 -5.24
C GLY A 20 -9.78 -12.16 -4.23
N VAL A 21 -10.18 -12.38 -2.98
CA VAL A 21 -9.44 -11.87 -1.82
C VAL A 21 -8.13 -12.67 -1.76
N ASN A 22 -6.99 -12.04 -2.01
CA ASN A 22 -5.69 -12.67 -1.82
C ASN A 22 -5.58 -13.10 -0.35
N ALA A 23 -5.56 -14.42 -0.09
CA ALA A 23 -5.47 -14.98 1.26
C ALA A 23 -4.17 -14.60 2.03
N PHE A 24 -3.30 -13.82 1.40
CA PHE A 24 -2.00 -13.37 1.89
C PHE A 24 -1.87 -11.84 1.92
N ALA A 25 -2.95 -11.12 1.63
CA ALA A 25 -3.01 -9.68 1.79
C ALA A 25 -3.01 -9.33 3.29
N LEU A 26 -2.11 -8.44 3.68
CA LEU A 26 -1.92 -8.01 5.07
C LEU A 26 -1.95 -6.49 5.12
N ASP A 27 -2.83 -5.95 5.95
CA ASP A 27 -2.84 -4.54 6.30
C ASP A 27 -1.64 -4.19 7.20
N LYS A 28 -0.90 -3.15 6.82
CA LYS A 28 0.22 -2.62 7.59
C LYS A 28 0.06 -1.12 7.79
N SER A 29 0.32 -0.66 9.02
CA SER A 29 0.49 0.76 9.26
C SER A 29 1.85 1.21 8.73
N VAL A 30 1.94 2.49 8.38
CA VAL A 30 3.18 3.07 7.87
C VAL A 30 3.59 4.30 8.64
N THR A 31 4.89 4.53 8.70
CA THR A 31 5.46 5.81 9.12
C THR A 31 5.94 6.57 7.88
N VAL A 32 5.53 7.83 7.75
CA VAL A 32 5.79 8.65 6.56
C VAL A 32 7.01 9.53 6.78
N TYR A 33 7.97 9.45 5.87
CA TYR A 33 9.17 10.29 5.88
C TYR A 33 9.24 11.13 4.59
N LYS A 34 9.86 12.30 4.72
CA LYS A 34 10.36 13.06 3.57
C LYS A 34 11.65 12.42 3.05
N ASN A 35 12.47 11.87 3.94
CA ASN A 35 13.64 11.06 3.60
C ASN A 35 13.98 10.13 4.77
N ILE A 36 13.75 8.83 4.62
CA ILE A 36 13.99 7.86 5.69
C ILE A 36 15.48 7.66 5.99
N ALA A 37 16.35 7.78 4.99
CA ALA A 37 17.79 7.60 5.15
C ALA A 37 18.40 8.64 6.09
N ASN A 38 17.82 9.84 6.11
CA ASN A 38 18.22 10.93 7.00
C ASN A 38 17.32 11.08 8.24
N ASN A 39 16.33 10.18 8.43
CA ASN A 39 15.25 10.33 9.40
C ASN A 39 14.54 11.70 9.32
N GLU A 40 14.39 12.23 8.10
CA GLU A 40 13.76 13.52 7.87
C GLU A 40 12.24 13.36 7.72
N PHE A 41 11.51 14.02 8.62
CA PHE A 41 10.06 14.09 8.59
C PHE A 41 9.58 15.36 7.91
N TYR A 42 8.34 15.32 7.43
CA TYR A 42 7.65 16.53 7.00
C TYR A 42 7.36 17.46 8.17
N THR A 43 7.58 18.75 7.97
CA THR A 43 7.30 19.82 8.95
C THR A 43 6.47 20.94 8.33
N GLY A 44 5.89 21.80 9.15
CA GLY A 44 5.05 22.92 8.70
C GLY A 44 3.86 22.44 7.86
N MET A 45 3.61 23.09 6.72
CA MET A 45 2.51 22.73 5.82
C MET A 45 2.61 21.31 5.22
N GLY A 46 3.80 20.70 5.24
CA GLY A 46 3.99 19.32 4.76
C GLY A 46 3.56 18.25 5.76
N ALA A 47 3.35 18.59 7.04
CA ALA A 47 3.07 17.62 8.10
C ALA A 47 1.79 16.79 7.87
N HIS A 48 0.87 17.30 7.04
CA HIS A 48 -0.34 16.59 6.62
C HIS A 48 -0.06 15.34 5.77
N ALA A 49 1.17 15.11 5.30
CA ALA A 49 1.54 13.87 4.64
C ALA A 49 1.30 12.64 5.55
N THR A 50 1.69 12.72 6.83
CA THR A 50 1.44 11.63 7.79
C THR A 50 -0.05 11.32 7.94
N GLU A 51 -0.88 12.36 7.94
CA GLU A 51 -2.33 12.21 7.96
C GLU A 51 -2.83 11.57 6.67
N ALA A 52 -2.37 12.03 5.51
CA ALA A 52 -2.79 11.53 4.21
C ALA A 52 -2.59 10.02 4.05
N PHE A 53 -1.50 9.44 4.60
CA PHE A 53 -1.20 8.01 4.50
C PHE A 53 -1.60 7.19 5.74
N SER A 54 -2.35 7.76 6.68
CA SER A 54 -2.61 7.09 7.97
C SER A 54 -3.44 5.81 7.88
N ASN A 55 -4.12 5.56 6.76
CA ASN A 55 -4.87 4.33 6.54
C ASN A 55 -3.96 3.15 6.14
N GLY A 56 -2.66 3.40 5.98
CA GLY A 56 -1.65 2.37 5.79
C GLY A 56 -1.59 1.81 4.37
N ILE A 57 -1.13 0.57 4.27
CA ILE A 57 -0.91 -0.15 3.03
C ILE A 57 -1.44 -1.58 3.14
N VAL A 58 -1.65 -2.20 1.99
CA VAL A 58 -1.91 -3.63 1.86
C VAL A 58 -0.73 -4.26 1.14
N VAL A 59 -0.14 -5.29 1.75
CA VAL A 59 1.02 -6.00 1.21
C VAL A 59 0.74 -7.49 1.11
N ASN A 60 1.36 -8.15 0.15
CA ASN A 60 1.26 -9.58 -0.05
C ASN A 60 2.40 -10.29 0.70
N ASN A 61 2.05 -11.02 1.77
CA ASN A 61 3.02 -11.65 2.65
C ASN A 61 3.73 -12.87 2.02
N ASN A 62 3.20 -13.44 0.94
CA ASN A 62 3.87 -14.56 0.24
C ASN A 62 4.97 -14.11 -0.71
N THR A 63 5.05 -12.82 -1.00
CA THR A 63 5.92 -12.27 -2.05
C THR A 63 6.84 -11.20 -1.48
N ASP A 64 7.41 -11.46 -0.30
CA ASP A 64 8.29 -10.55 0.43
C ASP A 64 7.69 -9.15 0.62
N LEU A 65 6.44 -9.12 1.08
CA LEU A 65 5.67 -7.90 1.31
C LEU A 65 5.53 -7.06 0.03
N LYS A 66 5.25 -7.68 -1.11
CA LYS A 66 4.94 -6.95 -2.34
C LYS A 66 3.74 -6.02 -2.13
N LEU A 67 3.82 -4.78 -2.59
CA LEU A 67 2.75 -3.79 -2.41
C LEU A 67 1.55 -4.12 -3.30
N GLU A 68 0.36 -4.21 -2.70
CA GLU A 68 -0.90 -4.35 -3.43
C GLU A 68 -1.67 -3.03 -3.44
N ARG A 69 -1.75 -2.32 -2.31
CA ARG A 69 -2.48 -1.04 -2.22
C ARG A 69 -1.84 -0.06 -1.25
N VAL A 70 -2.00 1.22 -1.53
CA VAL A 70 -1.75 2.31 -0.57
C VAL A 70 -3.07 2.98 -0.26
N LYS A 71 -3.45 2.99 1.02
CA LYS A 71 -4.70 3.60 1.49
C LYS A 71 -4.40 5.01 1.95
N THR A 72 -4.84 6.00 1.20
CA THR A 72 -4.75 7.40 1.60
C THR A 72 -6.09 7.90 2.12
N LYS A 73 -6.12 9.13 2.60
CA LYS A 73 -7.34 9.82 2.96
C LYS A 73 -7.26 11.30 2.61
N LYS A 74 -8.43 11.92 2.59
CA LYS A 74 -8.57 13.36 2.47
C LYS A 74 -7.94 14.06 3.69
N ILE A 75 -7.18 15.11 3.44
CA ILE A 75 -6.60 15.99 4.46
C ILE A 75 -7.35 17.31 4.50
N TYR A 76 -7.42 17.93 5.68
CA TYR A 76 -8.08 19.22 5.88
C TYR A 76 -7.09 20.23 6.46
N VAL A 77 -6.99 21.39 5.82
CA VAL A 77 -6.15 22.51 6.25
C VAL A 77 -7.05 23.74 6.38
N GLY A 78 -7.60 23.94 7.58
CA GLY A 78 -8.65 24.93 7.81
C GLY A 78 -9.90 24.61 6.98
N ILE A 79 -10.34 25.57 6.16
CA ILE A 79 -11.49 25.39 5.26
C ILE A 79 -11.16 24.66 3.96
N PHE A 80 -9.87 24.46 3.67
CA PHE A 80 -9.43 23.78 2.47
C PHE A 80 -9.32 22.28 2.71
N SER A 81 -9.58 21.51 1.65
CA SER A 81 -9.34 20.08 1.64
C SER A 81 -8.36 19.73 0.55
N GLY A 82 -7.55 18.71 0.80
CA GLY A 82 -6.62 18.16 -0.16
C GLY A 82 -6.56 16.64 -0.11
N TYR A 83 -5.88 16.06 -1.09
CA TYR A 83 -5.68 14.63 -1.20
C TYR A 83 -4.47 14.32 -2.08
N ILE A 84 -3.94 13.10 -1.98
CA ILE A 84 -2.91 12.62 -2.89
C ILE A 84 -3.59 12.33 -4.23
N SER A 85 -3.18 13.01 -5.30
CA SER A 85 -3.77 12.86 -6.63
C SER A 85 -3.00 11.91 -7.53
N GLU A 86 -1.69 11.78 -7.29
CA GLU A 86 -0.82 10.84 -8.00
C GLU A 86 0.19 10.28 -6.99
N LEU A 87 0.50 8.99 -7.11
CA LEU A 87 1.49 8.31 -6.30
C LEU A 87 2.28 7.35 -7.18
N THR A 88 3.59 7.52 -7.19
CA THR A 88 4.54 6.64 -7.86
C THR A 88 5.48 6.08 -6.80
N LEU A 89 5.60 4.76 -6.69
CA LEU A 89 6.49 4.07 -5.75
C LEU A 89 7.39 3.11 -6.53
N GLN A 90 8.69 3.11 -6.24
CA GLN A 90 9.68 2.29 -6.99
C GLN A 90 9.54 2.49 -8.51
N GLU A 91 9.33 3.73 -8.95
CA GLU A 91 9.13 4.10 -10.37
C GLU A 91 7.86 3.51 -11.02
N GLN A 92 6.99 2.84 -10.25
CA GLN A 92 5.71 2.33 -10.71
C GLN A 92 4.59 3.27 -10.30
N PRO A 93 3.75 3.75 -11.24
CA PRO A 93 2.58 4.54 -10.89
C PRO A 93 1.48 3.66 -10.30
N GLY A 94 0.84 4.13 -9.22
CA GLY A 94 -0.37 3.52 -8.69
C GLY A 94 -1.60 3.95 -9.47
N THR A 95 -2.52 3.02 -9.70
CA THR A 95 -3.82 3.35 -10.31
C THR A 95 -4.76 3.88 -9.23
N ILE A 96 -5.28 5.09 -9.41
CA ILE A 96 -6.15 5.70 -8.40
C ILE A 96 -7.54 5.04 -8.37
N ASP A 97 -7.99 4.66 -7.18
CA ASP A 97 -9.35 4.20 -6.90
C ASP A 97 -9.87 4.91 -5.63
N GLY A 98 -10.58 6.01 -5.84
CA GLY A 98 -11.01 6.89 -4.74
C GLY A 98 -9.84 7.56 -4.02
N TYR A 99 -9.63 7.19 -2.75
CA TYR A 99 -8.46 7.61 -1.96
C TYR A 99 -7.43 6.47 -1.79
N GLU A 100 -7.56 5.39 -2.55
CA GLU A 100 -6.57 4.32 -2.60
C GLU A 100 -5.78 4.37 -3.91
N PHE A 101 -4.58 3.80 -3.87
CA PHE A 101 -3.75 3.58 -5.04
C PHE A 101 -3.51 2.08 -5.17
N ASP A 102 -3.96 1.50 -6.28
CA ASP A 102 -3.77 0.10 -6.61
C ASP A 102 -2.42 -0.12 -7.30
N PHE A 103 -1.64 -1.03 -6.73
CA PHE A 103 -0.34 -1.51 -7.22
C PHE A 103 -0.39 -3.01 -7.53
N THR A 104 -1.57 -3.63 -7.55
CA THR A 104 -1.74 -5.04 -7.88
C THR A 104 -1.16 -5.35 -9.26
N GLY A 105 -0.32 -6.39 -9.35
CA GLY A 105 0.35 -6.77 -10.59
C GLY A 105 1.60 -5.96 -10.94
N THR A 106 1.86 -4.81 -10.28
CA THR A 106 3.14 -4.08 -10.42
C THR A 106 4.27 -4.85 -9.73
N ASN A 107 5.53 -4.50 -9.94
CA ASN A 107 6.66 -5.12 -9.23
C ASN A 107 7.22 -4.21 -8.12
N VAL A 108 6.35 -3.74 -7.23
CA VAL A 108 6.73 -2.86 -6.12
C VAL A 108 7.03 -3.70 -4.87
N THR A 109 8.31 -3.82 -4.53
CA THR A 109 8.80 -4.50 -3.33
C THR A 109 9.50 -3.50 -2.40
N PRO A 110 9.48 -3.73 -1.08
CA PRO A 110 10.08 -2.80 -0.15
C PRO A 110 11.61 -2.83 -0.22
N THR A 111 12.22 -1.67 -0.06
CA THR A 111 13.66 -1.54 0.13
C THR A 111 13.99 -1.74 1.61
N THR A 112 15.11 -2.40 1.89
CA THR A 112 15.65 -2.48 3.26
C THR A 112 16.65 -1.34 3.46
N LEU A 113 16.44 -0.51 4.48
CA LEU A 113 17.36 0.57 4.80
C LEU A 113 18.69 0.00 5.31
N ALA A 114 19.79 0.43 4.68
CA ALA A 114 21.14 -0.07 4.97
C ALA A 114 21.47 -0.01 6.47
N ASN A 115 22.14 -1.05 6.97
CA ASN A 115 22.55 -1.19 8.38
C ASN A 115 21.39 -1.20 9.40
N THR A 116 20.16 -1.41 8.93
CA THR A 116 18.97 -1.58 9.78
C THR A 116 18.11 -2.74 9.25
N SER A 117 17.04 -3.08 9.97
CA SER A 117 16.02 -4.02 9.50
C SER A 117 14.73 -3.32 9.04
N ARG A 118 14.76 -1.98 8.90
CA ARG A 118 13.59 -1.18 8.52
C ARG A 118 13.32 -1.38 7.03
N LYS A 119 12.06 -1.69 6.70
CA LYS A 119 11.59 -1.87 5.31
C LYS A 119 10.71 -0.69 4.91
N TYR A 120 10.85 -0.18 3.69
CA TYR A 120 10.07 0.97 3.22
C TYR A 120 9.85 0.98 1.70
N TYR A 121 8.83 1.72 1.26
CA TYR A 121 8.61 2.04 -0.14
C TYR A 121 8.94 3.51 -0.38
N SER A 122 9.85 3.78 -1.31
CA SER A 122 10.26 5.11 -1.74
C SER A 122 9.58 5.56 -3.02
N GLY A 123 9.27 6.85 -3.15
CA GLY A 123 8.78 7.39 -4.41
C GLY A 123 8.33 8.84 -4.33
N GLN A 124 7.37 9.20 -5.18
CA GLN A 124 6.89 10.57 -5.36
C GLN A 124 5.36 10.62 -5.25
N ALA A 125 4.86 11.65 -4.56
CA ALA A 125 3.44 11.93 -4.45
C ALA A 125 3.13 13.36 -4.94
N LYS A 126 2.00 13.52 -5.66
CA LYS A 126 1.41 14.83 -5.92
C LYS A 126 0.22 15.06 -5.02
N ILE A 127 0.13 16.26 -4.47
CA ILE A 127 -0.95 16.67 -3.58
C ILE A 127 -1.81 17.68 -4.33
N LYS A 128 -3.13 17.47 -4.31
CA LYS A 128 -4.09 18.45 -4.81
C LYS A 128 -4.82 19.08 -3.64
N VAL A 129 -4.79 20.40 -3.52
CA VAL A 129 -5.49 21.17 -2.48
C VAL A 129 -6.38 22.20 -3.16
N ALA A 130 -7.66 22.27 -2.77
CA ALA A 130 -8.61 23.24 -3.32
C ALA A 130 -8.64 23.31 -4.86
N GLY A 131 -8.43 22.17 -5.54
CA GLY A 131 -8.40 22.10 -7.00
C GLY A 131 -7.03 22.35 -7.65
N ILE A 132 -6.04 22.82 -6.89
CA ILE A 132 -4.68 23.14 -7.37
C ILE A 132 -3.75 21.95 -7.10
N THR A 133 -3.10 21.44 -8.13
CA THR A 133 -2.07 20.41 -7.99
C THR A 133 -0.75 21.07 -7.62
N HIS A 134 -0.19 20.68 -6.48
CA HIS A 134 1.13 21.10 -6.03
C HIS A 134 2.21 20.21 -6.66
N GLY A 135 3.46 20.71 -6.67
CA GLY A 135 4.59 19.97 -7.18
C GLY A 135 4.82 18.64 -6.46
N GLU A 136 5.51 17.73 -7.15
CA GLU A 136 5.88 16.42 -6.64
C GLU A 136 6.70 16.51 -5.34
N LYS A 137 6.41 15.58 -4.42
CA LYS A 137 7.06 15.48 -3.12
C LYS A 137 7.57 14.07 -2.91
N HIS A 138 8.83 13.97 -2.50
CA HIS A 138 9.46 12.69 -2.17
C HIS A 138 8.83 12.10 -0.92
N VAL A 139 8.41 10.85 -0.99
CA VAL A 139 7.80 10.14 0.14
C VAL A 139 8.46 8.80 0.32
N ASP A 140 8.84 8.50 1.57
CA ASP A 140 9.21 7.16 2.00
C ASP A 140 8.16 6.65 3.00
N LEU A 141 7.59 5.49 2.71
CA LEU A 141 6.58 4.81 3.54
C LEU A 141 7.26 3.63 4.24
N GLU A 142 7.70 3.84 5.48
CA GLU A 142 8.23 2.76 6.32
C GLU A 142 7.10 1.82 6.75
N ILE A 143 7.32 0.52 6.62
CA ILE A 143 6.41 -0.53 7.10
C ILE A 143 6.62 -0.70 8.60
N ASN A 144 5.58 -0.45 9.39
CA ASN A 144 5.62 -0.73 10.82
C ASN A 144 5.36 -2.24 11.06
N ASN A 145 6.14 -2.86 11.94
CA ASN A 145 6.02 -4.28 12.26
C ASN A 145 4.76 -4.57 13.07
#